data_AF-A0A915HJ18-F1
#
_entry.id   AF-A0A915HJ18-F1
#
_cell.length_a   1.000
_cell.length_b   1.000
_cell.length_c   1.000
_cell.angle_alpha   90.00
_cell.angle_beta   90.00
_cell.angle_gamma   90.00
#
_symmetry.space_group_name_H-M   'P 1'
#
loop_
_entity.id
_entity.type
_entity.pdbx_description
1 polymer ?
#
loop_
_entity_poly.entity_id
_entity_poly.type
_entity_poly.pdbx_seq_one_letter_code
_entity_poly.pdbx_strand_id
1 'polypeptide(L)'
;MDPHRWNFVDEDVEEEFLVETFYWEKFGRDSIICVIDCSEPMFMVKSEDGFTHFELALKVVLSLYNRKCLTNERDYLGILFYNTKHIKNTHNFESIYVFQELGMPGAERVKEIEKLINSE
;
A
#
# COMPACT_ATOMS: atom_id res chain seq x y z
N MET A 1 37.04 -36.24 22.20
CA MET A 1 36.32 -35.41 21.22
C MET A 1 35.84 -34.18 21.97
N ASP A 2 36.27 -33.00 21.55
CA ASP A 2 35.92 -31.74 22.20
C ASP A 2 34.44 -31.39 21.89
N PRO A 3 33.56 -31.27 22.92
CA PRO A 3 32.15 -30.98 22.73
C PRO A 3 31.87 -29.54 22.29
N HIS A 4 32.89 -28.68 22.16
CA HIS A 4 32.74 -27.28 21.73
C HIS A 4 33.14 -27.01 20.27
N ARG A 5 33.37 -28.06 19.47
CA ARG A 5 33.90 -27.95 18.10
C ARG A 5 32.87 -27.50 17.04
N TRP A 6 31.62 -27.21 17.40
CA TRP A 6 30.54 -26.93 16.45
C TRP A 6 29.59 -25.81 16.91
N ASN A 7 30.13 -24.66 17.31
CA ASN A 7 29.40 -23.40 17.24
C ASN A 7 30.01 -22.57 16.10
N PHE A 8 29.87 -23.06 14.87
CA PHE A 8 29.98 -22.20 13.68
C PHE A 8 28.62 -21.55 13.50
N VAL A 9 28.33 -20.55 14.32
CA VAL A 9 27.56 -19.44 13.74
C VAL A 9 28.60 -18.79 12.85
N ASP A 10 28.47 -18.97 11.53
CA ASP A 10 29.37 -18.32 10.58
C ASP A 10 29.23 -16.81 10.86
N GLU A 11 30.24 -16.20 11.50
CA GLU A 11 30.29 -14.76 11.79
C GLU A 11 30.03 -13.94 10.51
N ASP A 12 30.46 -14.49 9.35
CA ASP A 12 30.22 -13.94 8.02
C ASP A 12 28.71 -13.85 7.68
N VAL A 13 27.86 -14.79 8.11
CA VAL A 13 26.42 -14.79 7.85
C VAL A 13 25.70 -13.78 8.76
N GLU A 14 26.14 -13.63 10.00
CA GLU A 14 25.62 -12.59 10.90
C GLU A 14 26.02 -11.19 10.43
N GLU A 15 27.26 -10.98 9.97
CA GLU A 15 27.69 -9.71 9.39
C GLU A 15 26.93 -9.36 8.11
N GLU A 16 26.74 -10.29 7.17
CA GLU A 16 25.96 -10.04 5.95
C GLU A 16 24.51 -9.66 6.26
N PHE A 17 23.86 -10.35 7.21
CA PHE A 17 22.50 -10.05 7.63
C PHE A 17 22.37 -8.68 8.32
N LEU A 18 23.34 -8.32 9.17
CA LEU A 18 23.41 -6.99 9.79
C LEU A 18 23.62 -5.90 8.75
N VAL A 19 24.45 -6.14 7.74
CA VAL A 19 24.68 -5.22 6.62
C VAL A 19 23.41 -5.03 5.80
N GLU A 20 22.73 -6.11 5.41
CA GLU A 20 21.48 -6.05 4.65
C GLU A 20 20.38 -5.29 5.42
N THR A 21 20.24 -5.58 6.72
CA THR A 21 19.28 -4.89 7.60
C THR A 21 19.60 -3.39 7.67
N PHE A 22 20.86 -3.02 7.85
CA PHE A 22 21.30 -1.62 7.86
C PHE A 22 21.04 -0.90 6.53
N TYR A 23 21.28 -1.58 5.40
CA TYR A 23 20.97 -1.03 4.08
C TYR A 23 19.46 -0.84 3.89
N TRP A 24 18.65 -1.79 4.35
CA TRP A 24 17.19 -1.68 4.27
C TRP A 24 16.64 -0.57 5.17
N GLU A 25 17.11 -0.44 6.41
CA GLU A 25 16.72 0.66 7.30
C GLU A 25 17.06 2.04 6.72
N LYS A 26 18.19 2.14 6.01
CA LYS A 26 18.72 3.41 5.51
C LYS A 26 18.22 3.78 4.10
N PHE A 27 17.99 2.79 3.25
CA PHE A 27 17.68 2.99 1.82
C PHE A 27 16.44 2.25 1.34
N GLY A 28 15.92 1.33 2.15
CA GLY A 28 14.71 0.59 1.86
C GLY A 28 13.50 1.48 1.68
N ARG A 29 12.60 1.03 0.82
CA ARG A 29 11.35 1.70 0.51
C ARG A 29 10.29 0.65 0.31
N ASP A 30 9.21 0.75 1.07
CA ASP A 30 8.06 -0.10 0.83
C ASP A 30 7.31 0.39 -0.41
N SER A 31 6.73 -0.56 -1.15
CA SER A 31 5.81 -0.28 -2.25
C SER A 31 4.49 -0.96 -1.97
N ILE A 32 3.44 -0.17 -1.77
CA ILE A 32 2.12 -0.66 -1.37
C ILE A 32 1.12 -0.31 -2.45
N ILE A 33 0.42 -1.32 -2.98
CA ILE A 33 -0.69 -1.13 -3.91
C ILE A 33 -1.98 -1.49 -3.19
N CYS A 34 -2.86 -0.50 -3.05
CA CYS A 34 -4.21 -0.71 -2.52
C CYS A 34 -5.13 -1.13 -3.67
N VAL A 35 -5.55 -2.39 -3.67
CA VAL A 35 -6.48 -2.95 -4.65
C VAL A 35 -7.88 -2.98 -4.03
N ILE A 36 -8.82 -2.25 -4.61
CA ILE A 36 -10.18 -2.09 -4.07
C ILE A 36 -11.20 -2.63 -5.07
N ASP A 37 -12.14 -3.43 -4.56
CA ASP A 37 -13.26 -3.96 -5.34
C ASP A 37 -14.31 -2.87 -5.60
N CYS A 38 -14.81 -2.83 -6.83
CA CYS A 38 -15.93 -1.98 -7.25
C CYS A 38 -17.14 -2.80 -7.73
N SER A 39 -17.27 -4.06 -7.29
CA SER A 39 -18.48 -4.87 -7.48
C SER A 39 -19.68 -4.27 -6.73
N GLU A 40 -20.89 -4.58 -7.19
CA GLU A 40 -22.14 -4.05 -6.64
C GLU A 40 -22.27 -4.20 -5.09
N PRO A 41 -21.93 -5.35 -4.48
CA PRO A 41 -22.00 -5.52 -3.03
C PRO A 41 -21.21 -4.49 -2.21
N MET A 42 -20.12 -3.94 -2.76
CA MET A 42 -19.29 -2.94 -2.08
C MET A 42 -20.03 -1.63 -1.80
N PHE A 43 -21.12 -1.37 -2.52
CA PHE A 43 -21.93 -0.15 -2.44
C PHE A 43 -23.30 -0.36 -1.76
N MET A 44 -23.74 -1.61 -1.58
CA MET A 44 -25.10 -1.90 -1.08
C MET A 44 -25.23 -1.75 0.44
N VAL A 45 -24.33 -2.39 1.19
CA VAL A 45 -24.44 -2.48 2.65
C VAL A 45 -23.68 -1.33 3.28
N LYS A 46 -24.37 -0.57 4.13
CA LYS A 46 -23.80 0.49 4.94
C LYS A 46 -23.48 -0.02 6.35
N SER A 47 -22.37 0.43 6.90
CA SER A 47 -22.00 0.22 8.31
C SER A 47 -22.95 0.98 9.24
N GLU A 48 -22.80 0.77 10.55
CA GLU A 48 -23.53 1.52 11.59
C GLU A 48 -23.35 3.04 11.44
N ASP A 49 -22.17 3.47 10.99
CA ASP A 49 -21.83 4.88 10.72
C ASP A 49 -22.32 5.40 9.36
N GLY A 50 -23.03 4.59 8.59
CA GLY A 50 -23.64 4.98 7.31
C GLY A 50 -22.72 4.89 6.08
N PHE A 51 -21.51 4.33 6.22
CA PHE A 51 -20.56 4.18 5.11
C PHE A 51 -20.69 2.83 4.41
N THR A 52 -20.64 2.83 3.10
CA THR A 52 -20.48 1.63 2.28
C THR A 52 -19.11 0.98 2.49
N HIS A 53 -18.96 -0.29 2.13
CA HIS A 53 -17.68 -0.99 2.20
C HIS A 53 -16.62 -0.33 1.31
N PHE A 54 -17.01 0.22 0.16
CA PHE A 54 -16.13 0.99 -0.70
C PHE A 54 -15.60 2.26 -0.01
N GLU A 55 -16.47 3.04 0.62
CA GLU A 55 -16.07 4.24 1.36
C GLU A 55 -15.17 3.91 2.55
N LEU A 56 -15.45 2.82 3.28
CA LEU A 56 -14.60 2.36 4.36
C LEU A 56 -13.20 1.98 3.86
N ALA A 57 -13.10 1.26 2.74
CA ALA A 57 -11.82 0.94 2.12
C ALA A 57 -11.03 2.20 1.76
N LEU A 58 -11.69 3.20 1.14
CA LEU A 58 -11.05 4.48 0.81
C LEU A 58 -10.60 5.24 2.05
N LYS A 59 -11.36 5.22 3.14
CA LYS A 59 -10.95 5.86 4.42
C LYS A 59 -9.71 5.21 5.02
N VAL A 60 -9.58 3.89 4.94
CA VAL A 60 -8.38 3.18 5.36
C VAL A 60 -7.19 3.59 4.49
N VAL A 61 -7.37 3.66 3.16
CA VAL A 61 -6.32 4.15 2.25
C VAL A 61 -5.94 5.60 2.55
N LEU A 62 -6.91 6.48 2.79
CA LEU A 62 -6.65 7.88 3.16
C LEU A 62 -5.82 7.97 4.44
N SER A 63 -6.14 7.14 5.44
CA SER A 63 -5.41 7.08 6.71
C SER A 63 -3.98 6.58 6.51
N LEU A 64 -3.78 5.60 5.62
CA LEU A 64 -2.46 5.12 5.22
C LEU A 64 -1.62 6.23 4.55
N TYR A 65 -2.20 6.95 3.58
CA TYR A 65 -1.53 8.06 2.90
C TYR A 65 -1.15 9.17 3.88
N ASN A 66 -2.09 9.60 4.74
CA ASN A 66 -1.82 10.64 5.74
C ASN A 66 -0.70 10.24 6.69
N ARG A 67 -0.70 8.98 7.18
CA ARG A 67 0.36 8.49 8.05
C ARG A 67 1.72 8.51 7.36
N LYS A 68 1.82 7.98 6.13
CA LYS A 68 3.07 7.93 5.36
C LYS A 68 3.57 9.33 4.96
N CYS A 69 2.67 10.29 4.70
CA CYS A 69 3.02 11.71 4.51
C CYS A 69 3.64 12.32 5.77
N LEU A 70 3.07 12.04 6.95
CA LEU A 70 3.51 12.63 8.23
C LEU A 70 4.83 12.03 8.72
N THR A 71 5.06 10.74 8.51
CA THR A 71 6.33 10.08 8.89
C THR A 71 7.47 10.38 7.91
N ASN A 72 7.20 11.14 6.84
CA ASN A 72 8.15 11.47 5.77
C ASN A 72 8.86 10.23 5.20
N GLU A 73 8.12 9.12 5.14
CA GLU A 73 8.60 7.87 4.59
C GLU A 73 8.74 7.99 3.06
N ARG A 74 9.79 7.39 2.51
CA ARG A 74 10.11 7.46 1.06
C ARG A 74 9.37 6.42 0.23
N ASP A 75 8.33 5.86 0.81
CA ASP A 75 7.58 4.74 0.26
C ASP A 75 6.74 5.15 -0.93
N TYR A 76 6.45 4.16 -1.76
CA TYR A 76 5.56 4.32 -2.89
C TYR A 76 4.20 3.72 -2.58
N LEU A 77 3.15 4.48 -2.87
CA LEU A 77 1.77 4.08 -2.75
C LEU A 77 1.09 4.15 -4.11
N GLY A 78 0.20 3.20 -4.37
CA GLY A 78 -0.65 3.15 -5.56
C GLY A 78 -2.07 2.71 -5.23
N ILE A 79 -3.05 3.07 -6.06
CA ILE A 79 -4.46 2.70 -5.88
C ILE A 79 -5.00 2.17 -7.20
N LEU A 80 -5.57 0.96 -7.16
CA LEU A 80 -6.18 0.29 -8.29
C LEU A 80 -7.60 -0.18 -7.92
N PHE A 81 -8.53 0.11 -8.81
CA PHE A 81 -9.90 -0.40 -8.74
C PHE A 81 -10.07 -1.55 -9.73
N TYR A 82 -10.73 -2.62 -9.29
CA TYR A 82 -11.12 -3.73 -10.14
C TYR A 82 -12.65 -3.91 -10.15
N ASN A 83 -13.19 -4.67 -11.10
CA ASN A 83 -14.64 -4.74 -11.39
C ASN A 83 -15.25 -3.40 -11.81
N THR A 84 -14.48 -2.57 -12.50
CA THR A 84 -14.93 -1.26 -12.99
C THR A 84 -15.50 -1.32 -14.41
N LYS A 85 -16.34 -0.36 -14.79
CA LYS A 85 -16.81 -0.20 -16.17
C LYS A 85 -15.81 0.52 -17.07
N HIS A 86 -15.03 1.43 -16.49
CA HIS A 86 -14.03 2.23 -17.20
C HIS A 86 -12.66 1.56 -17.11
N ILE A 87 -11.96 1.50 -18.23
CA ILE A 87 -10.62 0.92 -18.31
C ILE A 87 -9.61 2.06 -18.26
N LYS A 88 -8.65 1.96 -17.34
CA LYS A 88 -7.49 2.86 -17.26
C LYS A 88 -6.27 2.08 -16.79
N ASN A 89 -5.55 1.47 -17.72
CA ASN A 89 -4.27 0.83 -17.46
C ASN A 89 -3.48 0.69 -18.78
N THR A 90 -2.17 0.48 -18.69
CA THR A 90 -1.25 0.48 -19.85
C THR A 90 -1.52 -0.64 -20.87
N HIS A 91 -2.20 -1.71 -20.47
CA HIS A 91 -2.43 -2.90 -21.28
C HIS A 91 -3.90 -3.05 -21.72
N ASN A 92 -4.76 -2.07 -21.41
CA ASN A 92 -6.20 -2.11 -21.66
C ASN A 92 -6.90 -3.37 -21.12
N PHE A 93 -6.43 -3.90 -19.98
CA PHE A 93 -7.13 -4.99 -19.30
C PHE A 93 -8.52 -4.54 -18.87
N GLU A 94 -9.53 -5.33 -19.23
CA GLU A 94 -10.92 -5.05 -18.87
C GLU A 94 -11.11 -5.01 -17.36
N SER A 95 -12.07 -4.18 -16.93
CA SER A 95 -12.45 -4.02 -15.53
C SER A 95 -11.38 -3.49 -14.57
N ILE A 96 -10.22 -3.05 -15.08
CA ILE A 96 -9.12 -2.48 -14.29
C ILE A 96 -8.97 -0.97 -14.52
N TYR A 97 -9.01 -0.22 -13.42
CA TYR A 97 -8.81 1.23 -13.40
C TYR A 97 -7.71 1.61 -12.39
N VAL A 98 -6.56 2.06 -12.90
CA VAL A 98 -5.47 2.63 -12.10
C VAL A 98 -5.86 4.06 -11.70
N PHE A 99 -6.33 4.21 -10.47
CA PHE A 99 -6.70 5.51 -9.94
C PHE A 99 -5.46 6.39 -9.73
N GLN A 100 -4.48 5.85 -9.01
CA GLN A 100 -3.16 6.47 -8.85
C GLN A 100 -2.06 5.44 -9.08
N GLU A 101 -1.11 5.79 -9.94
CA GLU A 101 0.09 4.97 -10.17
C GLU A 101 0.96 4.89 -8.91
N LEU A 102 1.88 3.92 -8.91
CA LEU A 102 2.82 3.75 -7.81
C LEU A 102 3.76 4.97 -7.75
N GLY A 103 3.67 5.73 -6.66
CA GLY A 103 4.37 7.01 -6.52
C GLY A 103 4.42 7.46 -5.07
N MET A 104 5.19 8.50 -4.76
CA MET A 104 5.26 9.00 -3.38
C MET A 104 3.91 9.58 -2.95
N PRO A 105 3.50 9.42 -1.68
CA PRO A 105 2.32 10.09 -1.16
C PRO A 105 2.55 11.61 -1.13
N GLY A 106 1.47 12.37 -1.22
CA GLY A 106 1.54 13.83 -1.22
C GLY A 106 0.16 14.46 -1.08
N ALA A 107 0.14 15.76 -0.75
CA ALA A 107 -1.09 16.49 -0.46
C ALA A 107 -2.10 16.44 -1.62
N GLU A 108 -1.64 16.52 -2.87
CA GLU A 108 -2.53 16.43 -4.04
C GLU A 108 -3.21 15.06 -4.14
N ARG A 109 -2.47 13.99 -3.91
CA ARG A 109 -2.97 12.61 -3.95
C ARG A 109 -3.93 12.33 -2.80
N VAL A 110 -3.67 12.87 -1.61
CA VAL A 110 -4.58 12.85 -0.47
C VAL A 110 -5.90 13.54 -0.83
N LYS A 111 -5.81 14.74 -1.42
CA LYS A 111 -6.98 15.52 -1.84
C LYS A 111 -7.83 14.81 -2.89
N GLU A 112 -7.23 14.05 -3.81
CA GLU A 112 -7.97 13.23 -4.78
C GLU A 112 -8.79 12.13 -4.09
N ILE A 113 -8.22 11.46 -3.09
CA ILE A 113 -8.92 10.42 -2.31
C ILE A 113 -10.06 11.04 -1.49
N GLU A 114 -9.81 12.19 -0.84
CA GLU A 114 -10.85 12.92 -0.09
C GLU A 114 -12.01 13.35 -0.97
N LYS A 115 -11.74 13.83 -2.19
CA LYS A 115 -12.80 14.14 -3.16
C LYS A 115 -13.62 12.90 -3.46
N LEU A 116 -13.01 11.74 -3.67
CA LEU A 116 -13.72 10.52 -3.99
C LEU A 116 -14.65 10.06 -2.85
N ILE A 117 -14.22 10.25 -1.60
CA ILE A 117 -15.04 9.92 -0.40
C ILE A 117 -16.18 10.93 -0.23
N ASN A 118 -15.94 12.21 -0.52
CA ASN A 118 -16.91 13.30 -0.33
C ASN A 118 -17.72 13.63 -1.59
N SER A 119 -17.61 12.82 -2.64
CA SER A 119 -18.41 13.01 -3.86
C SER A 119 -19.84 12.56 -3.57
N GLU A 120 -20.73 13.52 -3.35
CA GLU A 120 -22.19 13.33 -3.31
C GLU A 120 -22.75 12.90 -4.67
#